data_AF-A0A2V9HZL3-F1
#
_entry.id   AF-A0A2V9HZL3-F1
#
_cell.length_a   1.000
_cell.length_b   1.000
_cell.length_c   1.000
_cell.angle_alpha   90.00
_cell.angle_beta   90.00
_cell.angle_gamma   90.00
#
_symmetry.space_group_name_H-M   'P 1'
#
loop_
_entity.id
_entity.type
_entity.pdbx_description
1 polymer ?
#
loop_
_entity_poly.entity_id
_entity_poly.type
_entity_poly.pdbx_seq_one_letter_code
_entity_poly.pdbx_strand_id
1 'polypeptide(L)'
;EMTSGVLVAELLEGMKFALGPAMAARKDVLARIGGIQALGAYYSDDFVLGQLTHAVGKKVVLSRHVIDHVALNRSARASLLHQVRWMKSTRFSRPLGHLGSVMTFAMPFGVLGMAAGFAKGRWALGLGLLSVAVVNRVAQSVVVGWGVVRDSRSLRFCWLYPARDLLGFFLWCASFMGREIVWGGERYRFGAGGKMTREPGATGSAPELQDAEARRSPSRSVAVDHLP
;
A
#
# COMPACT_ATOMS: atom_id res chain seq x y z
N GLU A 1 1.58 2.95 -8.63
CA GLU A 1 0.13 2.76 -8.35
C GLU A 1 -0.34 3.57 -7.16
N MET A 2 0.21 3.40 -5.95
CA MET A 2 -0.24 4.18 -4.79
C MET A 2 -0.05 5.69 -4.95
N THR A 3 1.11 6.14 -5.45
CA THR A 3 1.38 7.58 -5.62
C THR A 3 0.36 8.27 -6.53
N SER A 4 0.03 7.67 -7.69
CA SER A 4 -0.96 8.23 -8.60
C SER A 4 -2.35 8.29 -7.95
N GLY A 5 -2.72 7.26 -7.17
CA GLY A 5 -3.98 7.26 -6.41
C GLY A 5 -4.05 8.37 -5.36
N VAL A 6 -2.95 8.64 -4.65
CA VAL A 6 -2.87 9.75 -3.67
C VAL A 6 -3.03 11.10 -4.37
N LEU A 7 -2.33 11.33 -5.48
CA LEU A 7 -2.42 12.59 -6.22
C LEU A 7 -3.83 12.83 -6.76
N VAL A 8 -4.48 11.79 -7.30
CA VAL A 8 -5.87 11.88 -7.76
C VAL A 8 -6.82 12.15 -6.59
N ALA A 9 -6.62 11.51 -5.43
CA ALA A 9 -7.44 11.77 -4.25
C ALA A 9 -7.26 13.21 -3.75
N GLU A 10 -6.04 13.74 -3.73
CA GLU A 10 -5.78 15.15 -3.39
C GLU A 10 -6.49 16.10 -4.37
N LEU A 11 -6.45 15.82 -5.67
CA LEU A 11 -7.08 16.65 -6.70
C LEU A 11 -8.61 16.65 -6.61
N LEU A 12 -9.23 15.51 -6.31
CA LEU A 12 -10.69 15.36 -6.31
C LEU A 12 -11.33 15.74 -4.97
N GLU A 13 -10.69 15.38 -3.85
CA GLU A 13 -11.29 15.47 -2.52
C GLU A 13 -10.52 16.39 -1.57
N GLY A 14 -9.30 16.79 -1.94
CA GLY A 14 -8.30 17.30 -1.00
C GLY A 14 -7.70 16.18 -0.14
N MET A 15 -6.59 16.47 0.54
CA MET A 15 -6.00 15.51 1.47
C MET A 15 -6.87 15.37 2.72
N LYS A 16 -7.30 14.14 2.98
CA LYS A 16 -8.10 13.73 4.16
C LYS A 16 -7.49 12.56 4.93
N PHE A 17 -6.27 12.18 4.57
CA PHE A 17 -5.52 11.07 5.16
C PHE A 17 -4.03 11.40 5.14
N ALA A 18 -3.24 10.80 6.03
CA ALA A 18 -1.79 10.91 5.99
C ALA A 18 -1.17 9.64 5.38
N LEU A 19 0.14 9.66 5.16
CA LEU A 19 0.90 8.55 4.56
C LEU A 19 1.95 8.06 5.55
N GLY A 20 1.92 6.77 5.88
CA GLY A 20 2.78 6.15 6.89
C GLY A 20 4.30 6.36 6.76
N PRO A 21 4.91 6.49 5.56
CA PRO A 21 6.37 6.65 5.46
C PRO A 21 6.94 7.86 6.20
N ALA A 22 6.21 8.98 6.25
CA ALA A 22 6.57 10.13 7.07
C ALA A 22 5.35 11.03 7.31
N MET A 23 5.12 11.38 8.58
CA MET A 23 4.01 12.23 9.01
C MET A 23 4.50 13.20 10.07
N ALA A 24 3.95 14.42 10.05
CA ALA A 24 4.13 15.40 11.11
C ALA A 24 2.75 15.94 11.51
N ALA A 25 2.49 15.98 12.81
CA ALA A 25 1.25 16.50 13.36
C ALA A 25 1.54 17.54 14.44
N ARG A 26 0.72 18.59 14.49
CA ARG A 26 0.81 19.58 15.56
C ARG A 26 0.34 18.98 16.89
N LYS A 27 1.07 19.28 17.97
CA LYS A 27 0.73 18.81 19.33
C LYS A 27 -0.69 19.16 19.75
N ASP A 28 -1.18 20.37 19.44
CA ASP A 28 -2.54 20.79 19.78
C ASP A 28 -3.61 20.05 18.99
N VAL A 29 -3.33 19.65 17.75
CA VAL A 29 -4.24 18.83 16.93
C VAL A 29 -4.29 17.41 17.49
N LEU A 30 -3.13 16.84 17.82
CA LEU A 30 -3.04 15.52 18.42
C LEU A 30 -3.81 15.43 19.75
N ALA A 31 -3.72 16.48 20.59
CA ALA A 31 -4.51 16.57 21.81
C ALA A 31 -6.02 16.60 21.53
N ARG A 32 -6.47 17.35 20.51
CA ARG A 32 -7.89 17.46 20.13
C ARG A 32 -8.49 16.16 19.60
N ILE A 33 -7.70 15.30 18.97
CA ILE A 33 -8.19 14.01 18.44
C ILE A 33 -8.14 12.88 19.49
N GLY A 34 -7.75 13.17 20.74
CA GLY A 34 -7.67 12.18 21.81
C GLY A 34 -6.28 11.55 22.02
N GLY A 35 -5.23 12.19 21.49
CA GLY A 35 -3.85 11.71 21.61
C GLY A 35 -3.52 10.58 20.64
N ILE A 36 -2.31 10.01 20.79
CA ILE A 36 -1.84 8.88 19.97
C ILE A 36 -2.67 7.62 20.25
N GLN A 37 -3.19 7.50 21.47
CA GLN A 37 -4.00 6.37 21.92
C GLN A 37 -5.26 6.19 21.08
N ALA A 38 -5.82 7.27 20.54
CA ALA A 38 -6.97 7.22 19.63
C ALA A 38 -6.67 6.42 18.34
N LEU A 39 -5.39 6.30 17.95
CA LEU A 39 -4.94 5.57 16.77
C LEU A 39 -4.66 4.10 17.05
N GLY A 40 -4.39 3.72 18.31
CA GLY A 40 -3.88 2.39 18.66
C GLY A 40 -4.82 1.22 18.34
N ALA A 41 -6.10 1.50 18.10
CA ALA A 41 -7.08 0.51 17.69
C ALA A 41 -7.12 0.26 16.16
N TYR A 42 -6.29 0.94 15.35
CA TYR A 42 -6.37 0.91 13.90
C TYR A 42 -5.07 0.43 13.26
N TYR A 43 -5.18 -0.33 12.17
CA TYR A 43 -4.00 -0.81 11.45
C TYR A 43 -3.36 0.31 10.62
N SER A 44 -4.20 1.11 9.96
CA SER A 44 -3.81 2.29 9.21
C SER A 44 -3.96 3.52 10.09
N ASP A 45 -3.07 3.62 11.07
CA ASP A 45 -2.97 4.76 12.00
C ASP A 45 -2.72 6.08 11.25
N ASP A 46 -1.95 6.04 10.18
CA ASP A 46 -1.70 7.13 9.24
C ASP A 46 -2.98 7.68 8.60
N PHE A 47 -3.80 6.79 8.05
CA PHE A 47 -5.09 7.14 7.47
C PHE A 47 -6.00 7.79 8.51
N VAL A 48 -6.11 7.17 9.69
CA VAL A 48 -6.99 7.62 10.77
C VAL A 48 -6.51 8.95 11.35
N LEU A 49 -5.21 9.16 11.50
CA LEU A 49 -4.64 10.43 11.94
C LEU A 49 -5.08 11.57 11.01
N GLY A 50 -4.96 11.39 9.70
CA GLY A 50 -5.42 12.38 8.74
C GLY A 50 -6.93 12.57 8.74
N GLN A 51 -7.71 11.48 8.85
CA GLN A 51 -9.16 11.55 8.89
C GLN A 51 -9.66 12.31 10.12
N LEU A 52 -9.13 12.00 11.31
CA LEU A 52 -9.49 12.69 12.55
C LEU A 52 -9.03 14.15 12.55
N THR A 53 -7.85 14.43 11.99
CA THR A 53 -7.35 15.81 11.80
C THR A 53 -8.32 16.63 10.94
N HIS A 54 -8.78 16.05 9.83
CA HIS A 54 -9.77 16.68 8.96
C HIS A 54 -11.12 16.88 9.68
N ALA A 55 -11.56 15.87 10.43
CA ALA A 55 -12.82 15.92 11.17
C ALA A 55 -12.86 17.02 12.25
N VAL A 56 -11.72 17.37 12.86
CA VAL A 56 -11.62 18.50 13.81
C VAL A 56 -11.39 19.86 13.12
N GLY A 57 -11.65 19.95 11.81
CA GLY A 57 -11.59 21.18 11.02
C GLY A 57 -10.16 21.67 10.72
N LYS A 58 -9.15 20.80 10.85
CA LYS A 58 -7.76 21.13 10.53
C LYS A 58 -7.38 20.62 9.15
N LYS A 59 -6.42 21.29 8.53
CA LYS A 59 -5.93 20.94 7.19
C LYS A 59 -4.93 19.79 7.27
N VAL A 60 -5.10 18.79 6.42
CA VAL A 60 -4.07 17.80 6.10
C VAL A 60 -3.41 18.23 4.80
N VAL A 61 -2.08 18.17 4.71
CA VAL A 61 -1.31 18.63 3.54
C VAL A 61 -0.35 17.55 3.13
N LEU A 62 -0.29 17.26 1.82
CA LEU A 62 0.75 16.41 1.25
C LEU A 62 2.01 17.26 1.03
N SER A 63 3.12 16.86 1.66
CA SER A 63 4.41 17.50 1.43
C SER A 63 4.88 17.23 0.00
N ARG A 64 5.45 18.25 -0.65
CA ARG A 64 6.11 18.11 -1.97
C ARG A 64 7.51 17.53 -1.87
N HIS A 65 8.03 17.37 -0.65
CA HIS A 65 9.34 16.78 -0.42
C HIS A 65 9.26 15.27 -0.60
N VAL A 66 10.01 14.74 -1.56
CA VAL A 66 10.15 13.30 -1.78
C VAL A 66 11.16 12.77 -0.77
N ILE A 67 10.76 11.73 -0.04
CA ILE A 67 11.63 11.02 0.89
C ILE A 67 12.02 9.64 0.33
N ASP A 68 13.20 9.19 0.69
CA ASP A 68 13.60 7.80 0.48
C ASP A 68 12.98 6.91 1.55
N HIS A 69 12.38 5.80 1.14
CA HIS A 69 11.82 4.80 2.05
C HIS A 69 12.49 3.45 1.80
N VAL A 70 13.17 2.94 2.82
CA VAL A 70 13.81 1.63 2.78
C VAL A 70 12.82 0.56 3.22
N ALA A 71 12.32 -0.21 2.27
CA ALA A 71 11.65 -1.46 2.59
C ALA A 71 12.73 -2.53 2.85
N LEU A 72 12.79 -3.06 4.07
CA LEU A 72 13.71 -4.14 4.42
C LEU A 72 13.47 -5.36 3.52
N ASN A 73 14.56 -6.01 3.12
CA ASN A 73 14.50 -7.21 2.28
C ASN A 73 13.73 -8.32 2.99
N ARG A 74 12.54 -8.62 2.45
CA ARG A 74 11.69 -9.73 2.87
C ARG A 74 11.66 -10.78 1.77
N SER A 75 11.42 -12.04 2.14
CA SER A 75 11.15 -13.09 1.16
C SER A 75 9.96 -12.70 0.26
N ALA A 76 9.92 -13.20 -0.98
CA ALA A 76 8.83 -12.89 -1.91
C ALA A 76 7.44 -13.17 -1.30
N ARG A 77 7.33 -14.29 -0.56
CA ARG A 77 6.10 -14.65 0.18
C ARG A 77 5.73 -13.62 1.25
N ALA A 78 6.68 -13.20 2.08
CA ALA A 78 6.43 -12.19 3.10
C ALA A 78 6.02 -10.84 2.48
N SER A 79 6.62 -10.46 1.35
CA SER A 79 6.26 -9.27 0.60
C SER A 79 4.84 -9.33 0.03
N LEU A 80 4.42 -10.49 -0.51
CA LEU A 80 3.05 -10.68 -1.00
C LEU A 80 2.02 -10.63 0.13
N LEU A 81 2.27 -11.34 1.23
CA LEU A 81 1.40 -11.32 2.42
C LEU A 81 1.26 -9.91 2.99
N HIS A 82 2.35 -9.16 3.02
CA HIS A 82 2.35 -7.78 3.43
C HIS A 82 1.47 -6.89 2.53
N GLN A 83 1.58 -7.04 1.21
CA GLN A 83 0.73 -6.29 0.28
C GLN A 83 -0.75 -6.67 0.41
N VAL A 84 -1.08 -7.97 0.57
CA VAL A 84 -2.46 -8.39 0.85
C VAL A 84 -2.97 -7.75 2.14
N ARG A 85 -2.16 -7.72 3.21
CA ARG A 85 -2.51 -7.08 4.49
C ARG A 85 -2.79 -5.58 4.32
N TRP A 86 -1.97 -4.88 3.55
CA TRP A 86 -2.18 -3.46 3.21
C TRP A 86 -3.46 -3.22 2.41
N MET A 87 -3.72 -4.02 1.37
CA MET A 87 -4.94 -3.89 0.57
C MET A 87 -6.19 -4.22 1.39
N LYS A 88 -6.09 -5.21 2.28
CA LYS A 88 -7.16 -5.54 3.24
C LYS A 88 -7.42 -4.37 4.19
N SER A 89 -6.39 -3.74 4.75
CA SER A 89 -6.58 -2.54 5.58
C SER A 89 -7.32 -1.43 4.81
N THR A 90 -6.86 -1.16 3.58
CA THR A 90 -7.49 -0.15 2.70
C THR A 90 -8.97 -0.45 2.44
N ARG A 91 -9.34 -1.72 2.21
CA ARG A 91 -10.72 -2.16 2.08
C ARG A 91 -11.58 -1.80 3.30
N PHE A 92 -11.07 -1.94 4.51
CA PHE A 92 -11.84 -1.66 5.73
C PHE A 92 -11.85 -0.17 6.10
N SER A 93 -10.79 0.57 5.75
CA SER A 93 -10.70 2.02 5.97
C SER A 93 -11.48 2.83 4.94
N ARG A 94 -11.48 2.43 3.66
CA ARG A 94 -12.16 3.11 2.54
C ARG A 94 -12.88 2.09 1.64
N PRO A 95 -13.97 1.45 2.10
CA PRO A 95 -14.60 0.35 1.36
C PRO A 95 -15.04 0.72 -0.06
N LEU A 96 -15.70 1.87 -0.23
CA LEU A 96 -16.13 2.34 -1.56
C LEU A 96 -14.96 2.74 -2.44
N GLY A 97 -13.95 3.41 -1.88
CA GLY A 97 -12.73 3.77 -2.62
C GLY A 97 -11.93 2.55 -3.05
N HIS A 98 -11.84 1.53 -2.20
CA HIS A 98 -11.20 0.26 -2.50
C HIS A 98 -11.99 -0.56 -3.51
N LEU A 99 -13.32 -0.55 -3.46
CA LEU A 99 -14.13 -1.18 -4.51
C LEU A 99 -13.92 -0.48 -5.86
N GLY A 100 -13.99 0.85 -5.87
CA GLY A 100 -13.79 1.68 -7.07
C GLY A 100 -12.39 1.58 -7.66
N SER A 101 -11.38 1.21 -6.87
CA SER A 101 -10.00 1.08 -7.36
C SER A 101 -9.83 0.00 -8.42
N VAL A 102 -10.79 -0.94 -8.57
CA VAL A 102 -10.79 -1.92 -9.66
C VAL A 102 -10.70 -1.25 -11.04
N MET A 103 -11.32 -0.08 -11.19
CA MET A 103 -11.34 0.70 -12.43
C MET A 103 -9.99 1.35 -12.76
N THR A 104 -9.05 1.34 -11.82
CA THR A 104 -7.72 1.95 -12.00
C THR A 104 -6.68 0.98 -12.55
N PHE A 105 -6.96 -0.34 -12.53
CA PHE A 105 -6.14 -1.34 -13.18
C PHE A 105 -6.37 -1.27 -14.69
N ALA A 106 -5.31 -1.46 -15.48
CA ALA A 106 -5.40 -1.47 -16.93
C ALA A 106 -5.26 -2.89 -17.48
N MET A 107 -4.38 -3.69 -16.90
CA MET A 107 -4.00 -5.00 -17.44
C MET A 107 -5.11 -6.05 -17.39
N PRO A 108 -5.92 -6.17 -16.33
CA PRO A 108 -7.06 -7.10 -16.32
C PRO A 108 -8.01 -6.84 -17.50
N PHE A 109 -8.33 -5.58 -17.78
CA PHE A 109 -9.20 -5.21 -18.90
C PHE A 109 -8.52 -5.38 -20.26
N GLY A 110 -7.21 -5.11 -20.36
CA GLY A 110 -6.43 -5.39 -21.58
C GLY A 110 -6.40 -6.88 -21.93
N VAL A 111 -6.20 -7.74 -20.93
CA VAL A 111 -6.23 -9.21 -21.09
C VAL A 111 -7.63 -9.70 -21.48
N LEU A 112 -8.68 -9.18 -20.82
CA LEU A 112 -10.07 -9.49 -21.18
C LEU A 112 -10.40 -9.04 -22.61
N GLY A 113 -9.94 -7.84 -23.00
CA GLY A 113 -10.09 -7.32 -24.36
C GLY A 113 -9.41 -8.20 -25.41
N MET A 114 -8.19 -8.67 -25.13
CA MET A 114 -7.49 -9.63 -25.99
C MET A 114 -8.24 -10.95 -26.12
N ALA A 115 -8.68 -11.52 -25.00
CA ALA A 115 -9.43 -12.78 -24.99
C ALA A 115 -10.76 -12.66 -25.77
N ALA A 116 -11.49 -11.56 -25.59
CA ALA A 116 -12.72 -11.29 -26.32
C ALA A 116 -12.48 -11.06 -27.82
N GLY A 117 -11.42 -10.33 -28.17
CA GLY A 117 -11.01 -10.13 -29.56
C GLY A 117 -10.67 -11.43 -30.26
N PHE A 118 -9.92 -12.31 -29.59
CA PHE A 118 -9.60 -13.64 -30.09
C PHE A 118 -10.86 -14.50 -30.28
N ALA A 119 -11.75 -14.55 -29.28
CA ALA A 119 -13.00 -15.32 -29.35
C ALA A 119 -13.96 -14.87 -30.47
N LYS A 120 -13.83 -13.62 -30.94
CA LYS A 120 -14.64 -13.06 -32.04
C LYS A 120 -13.91 -13.01 -33.39
N GLY A 121 -12.70 -13.57 -33.49
CA GLY A 121 -11.87 -13.50 -34.71
C GLY A 121 -11.32 -12.10 -35.02
N ARG A 122 -11.48 -11.13 -34.10
CA ARG A 122 -11.00 -9.74 -34.21
C ARG A 122 -9.69 -9.57 -33.46
N TRP A 123 -8.70 -10.39 -33.80
CA TRP A 123 -7.41 -10.45 -33.08
C TRP A 123 -6.68 -9.11 -33.05
N ALA A 124 -6.73 -8.32 -34.13
CA ALA A 124 -6.11 -7.00 -34.19
C ALA A 124 -6.71 -6.01 -33.18
N LEU A 125 -8.03 -6.05 -32.98
CA LEU A 125 -8.71 -5.23 -31.97
C LEU A 125 -8.31 -5.67 -30.56
N GLY A 126 -8.29 -6.97 -30.31
CA GLY A 126 -7.85 -7.53 -29.02
C GLY A 126 -6.41 -7.13 -28.67
N LEU A 127 -5.51 -7.24 -29.65
CA LEU A 127 -4.10 -6.84 -29.51
C LEU A 127 -3.99 -5.32 -29.29
N GLY A 128 -4.80 -4.51 -29.97
CA GLY A 128 -4.87 -3.07 -29.76
C GLY A 128 -5.27 -2.70 -28.33
N LEU A 129 -6.29 -3.33 -27.77
CA LEU A 129 -6.73 -3.11 -26.38
C LEU A 129 -5.64 -3.48 -25.36
N LEU A 130 -5.00 -4.63 -25.54
CA LEU A 130 -3.87 -5.04 -24.70
C LEU A 130 -2.69 -4.06 -24.81
N SER A 131 -2.37 -3.62 -26.02
CA SER A 131 -1.29 -2.67 -26.27
C SER A 131 -1.56 -1.33 -25.58
N VAL A 132 -2.79 -0.83 -25.64
CA VAL A 132 -3.21 0.39 -24.93
C VAL A 132 -3.05 0.22 -23.42
N ALA A 133 -3.44 -0.92 -22.85
CA ALA A 133 -3.26 -1.19 -21.43
C ALA A 133 -1.78 -1.20 -21.03
N VAL A 134 -0.92 -1.86 -21.80
CA VAL A 134 0.54 -1.90 -21.57
C VAL A 134 1.14 -0.51 -21.64
N VAL A 135 0.87 0.24 -22.71
CA VAL A 135 1.38 1.60 -22.91
C VAL A 135 0.90 2.52 -21.77
N ASN A 136 -0.37 2.40 -21.36
CA ASN A 136 -0.90 3.16 -20.23
C ASN A 136 -0.10 2.92 -18.94
N ARG A 137 0.23 1.67 -18.60
CA ARG A 137 0.99 1.34 -17.38
C ARG A 137 2.44 1.81 -17.45
N VAL A 138 3.08 1.66 -18.62
CA VAL A 138 4.43 2.17 -18.86
C VAL A 138 4.45 3.70 -18.75
N ALA A 139 3.50 4.38 -19.39
CA ALA A 139 3.37 5.83 -19.33
C ALA A 139 3.13 6.31 -17.88
N GLN A 140 2.24 5.64 -17.13
CA GLN A 140 2.02 5.96 -15.72
C GLN A 140 3.31 5.82 -14.88
N SER A 141 4.09 4.76 -15.13
CA SER A 141 5.39 4.54 -14.47
C SER A 141 6.36 5.70 -14.72
N VAL A 142 6.49 6.11 -15.98
CA VAL A 142 7.39 7.20 -16.39
C VAL A 142 6.91 8.55 -15.86
N VAL A 143 5.65 8.91 -16.11
CA VAL A 143 5.11 10.24 -15.76
C VAL A 143 5.05 10.43 -14.25
N VAL A 144 4.51 9.46 -13.51
CA VAL A 144 4.32 9.59 -12.06
C VAL A 144 5.55 9.14 -11.29
N GLY A 145 6.09 7.96 -11.60
CA GLY A 145 7.23 7.40 -10.87
C GLY A 145 8.51 8.21 -11.08
N TRP A 146 8.81 8.58 -12.32
CA TRP A 146 9.99 9.41 -12.59
C TRP A 146 9.68 10.90 -12.64
N GLY A 147 8.65 11.35 -13.35
CA GLY A 147 8.38 12.79 -13.51
C GLY A 147 7.99 13.48 -12.20
N VAL A 148 7.13 12.85 -11.40
CA VAL A 148 6.64 13.42 -10.12
C VAL A 148 7.48 12.97 -8.93
N VAL A 149 7.65 11.66 -8.74
CA VAL A 149 8.36 11.10 -7.58
C VAL A 149 9.88 11.16 -7.74
N ARG A 150 10.40 11.43 -8.94
CA ARG A 150 11.85 11.50 -9.21
C ARG A 150 12.60 10.19 -8.96
N ASP A 151 11.90 9.05 -9.00
CA ASP A 151 12.52 7.73 -8.89
C ASP A 151 13.09 7.28 -10.25
N SER A 152 14.41 7.21 -10.37
CA SER A 152 15.08 6.77 -11.60
C SER A 152 14.86 5.28 -11.89
N ARG A 153 14.53 4.46 -10.88
CA ARG A 153 14.21 3.04 -11.08
C ARG A 153 12.90 2.85 -11.82
N SER A 154 11.96 3.78 -11.66
CA SER A 154 10.69 3.77 -12.41
C SER A 154 10.92 3.89 -13.92
N LEU A 155 11.93 4.63 -14.40
CA LEU A 155 12.32 4.61 -15.82
C LEU A 155 12.92 3.27 -16.23
N ARG A 156 13.89 2.77 -15.46
CA ARG A 156 14.63 1.55 -15.80
C ARG A 156 13.75 0.30 -15.84
N PHE A 157 12.75 0.26 -14.96
CA PHE A 157 11.86 -0.89 -14.77
C PHE A 157 10.42 -0.60 -15.21
N CYS A 158 10.18 0.41 -16.04
CA CYS A 158 8.84 0.77 -16.50
C CYS A 158 8.14 -0.40 -17.22
N TRP A 159 8.89 -1.24 -17.93
CA TRP A 159 8.39 -2.42 -18.63
C TRP A 159 7.85 -3.52 -17.71
N LEU A 160 8.19 -3.50 -16.41
CA LEU A 160 7.64 -4.41 -15.39
C LEU A 160 6.29 -3.92 -14.83
N TYR A 161 5.90 -2.68 -15.06
CA TYR A 161 4.64 -2.13 -14.54
C TYR A 161 3.38 -2.86 -15.02
N PRO A 162 3.27 -3.33 -16.28
CA PRO A 162 2.16 -4.19 -16.70
C PRO A 162 2.03 -5.45 -15.81
N ALA A 163 3.12 -6.17 -15.57
CA ALA A 163 3.09 -7.33 -14.69
C ALA A 163 2.74 -6.95 -13.24
N ARG A 164 3.25 -5.81 -12.75
CA ARG A 164 2.94 -5.29 -11.42
C ARG A 164 1.47 -4.89 -11.26
N ASP A 165 0.85 -4.33 -12.30
CA ASP A 165 -0.57 -3.96 -12.31
C ASP A 165 -1.46 -5.19 -12.22
N LEU A 166 -1.13 -6.23 -12.99
CA LEU A 166 -1.85 -7.50 -12.96
C LEU A 166 -1.68 -8.21 -11.60
N LEU A 167 -0.47 -8.21 -11.03
CA LEU A 167 -0.24 -8.70 -9.67
C LEU A 167 -1.07 -7.90 -8.65
N GLY A 168 -1.10 -6.57 -8.78
CA GLY A 168 -1.91 -5.68 -7.96
C GLY A 168 -3.39 -6.04 -8.00
N PHE A 169 -3.92 -6.38 -9.18
CA PHE A 169 -5.30 -6.84 -9.33
C PHE A 169 -5.58 -8.15 -8.58
N PHE A 170 -4.67 -9.13 -8.65
CA PHE A 170 -4.85 -10.37 -7.89
C PHE A 170 -4.74 -10.16 -6.38
N LEU A 171 -3.84 -9.29 -5.92
CA LEU A 171 -3.74 -8.89 -4.52
C LEU A 171 -4.99 -8.13 -4.07
N TRP A 172 -5.57 -7.31 -4.96
CA TRP A 172 -6.85 -6.64 -4.75
C TRP A 172 -7.97 -7.66 -4.56
N CYS A 173 -8.10 -8.66 -5.44
CA CYS A 173 -9.04 -9.77 -5.26
C CYS A 173 -8.82 -10.50 -3.93
N ALA A 174 -7.56 -10.81 -3.59
CA ALA A 174 -7.19 -11.47 -2.34
C ALA A 174 -7.56 -10.64 -1.09
N SER A 175 -7.59 -9.31 -1.19
CA SER A 175 -8.03 -8.45 -0.07
C SER A 175 -9.51 -8.62 0.30
N PHE A 176 -10.33 -9.15 -0.62
CA PHE A 176 -11.72 -9.50 -0.35
C PHE A 176 -11.86 -10.80 0.45
N MET A 177 -10.80 -11.61 0.51
CA MET A 177 -10.77 -12.88 1.22
C MET A 177 -10.47 -12.69 2.72
N GLY A 178 -11.46 -13.01 3.55
CA GLY A 178 -11.36 -12.97 5.01
C GLY A 178 -11.23 -11.57 5.61
N ARG A 179 -11.25 -11.51 6.94
CA ARG A 179 -11.13 -10.28 7.73
C ARG A 179 -9.96 -10.30 8.73
N GLU A 180 -9.29 -11.44 8.81
CA GLU A 180 -8.21 -11.69 9.75
C GLU A 180 -6.85 -11.24 9.20
N ILE A 181 -6.00 -10.79 10.11
CA ILE A 181 -4.60 -10.47 9.89
C ILE A 181 -3.75 -10.91 11.07
N VAL A 182 -2.47 -11.19 10.79
CA VAL A 182 -1.45 -11.39 11.81
C VAL A 182 -0.60 -10.12 11.87
N TRP A 183 -0.43 -9.57 13.06
CA TRP A 183 0.37 -8.38 13.31
C TRP A 183 1.03 -8.50 14.69
N GLY A 184 2.34 -8.25 14.76
CA GLY A 184 3.09 -8.38 16.02
C GLY A 184 3.03 -9.78 16.67
N GLY A 185 2.84 -10.84 15.88
CA GLY A 185 2.65 -12.21 16.40
C GLY A 185 1.23 -12.55 16.86
N GLU A 186 0.33 -11.59 16.86
CA GLU A 186 -1.04 -11.74 17.35
C GLU A 186 -2.03 -11.74 16.19
N ARG A 187 -3.17 -12.43 16.36
CA ARG A 187 -4.27 -12.42 15.39
C ARG A 187 -5.27 -11.32 15.70
N TYR A 188 -5.60 -10.55 14.67
CA TYR A 188 -6.61 -9.50 14.72
C TYR A 188 -7.63 -9.69 13.62
N ARG A 189 -8.85 -9.21 13.88
CA ARG A 189 -9.92 -9.11 12.91
C ARG A 189 -10.24 -7.65 12.62
N PHE A 190 -10.44 -7.34 11.33
CA PHE A 190 -10.90 -6.02 10.91
C PHE A 190 -12.40 -5.83 11.15
N GLY A 191 -12.73 -4.87 12.00
CA GLY A 191 -14.05 -4.33 12.27
C GLY A 191 -14.43 -3.16 11.35
N ALA A 192 -15.53 -2.50 11.68
CA ALA A 192 -15.98 -1.31 10.97
C ALA A 192 -14.96 -0.17 11.08
N GLY A 193 -14.79 0.59 9.99
CA GLY A 193 -13.88 1.74 9.95
C GLY A 193 -12.38 1.40 10.06
N GLY A 194 -11.99 0.14 9.84
CA GLY A 194 -10.59 -0.28 9.92
C GLY A 194 -10.08 -0.59 11.34
N LYS A 195 -10.97 -0.64 12.33
CA LYS A 195 -10.60 -1.04 13.71
C LYS A 195 -10.11 -2.48 13.75
N MET A 196 -9.10 -2.75 14.56
CA MET A 196 -8.58 -4.08 14.84
C MET A 196 -9.08 -4.55 16.20
N THR A 197 -9.70 -5.72 16.23
CA THR A 197 -10.05 -6.42 17.48
C THR A 197 -9.21 -7.68 17.58
N ARG A 198 -8.51 -7.87 18.70
CA ARG A 198 -7.74 -9.10 18.96
C ARG A 198 -8.69 -10.28 19.05
N GLU A 199 -8.33 -11.40 18.42
CA GLU A 199 -9.07 -12.65 18.60
C GLU A 199 -8.57 -13.41 19.85
N PRO A 200 -9.45 -13.74 20.81
CA PRO A 200 -9.05 -14.48 22.01
C PRO A 200 -8.51 -15.87 21.65
N GLY A 201 -7.31 -16.21 22.13
CA GLY A 201 -6.75 -17.57 22.06
C GLY A 201 -5.92 -17.92 20.82
N ALA A 202 -5.67 -16.97 19.91
CA ALA A 202 -4.89 -17.25 18.71
C ALA A 202 -3.53 -16.54 18.74
N THR A 203 -2.52 -17.19 19.32
CA THR A 203 -1.13 -16.89 19.00
C THR A 203 -0.93 -17.13 17.51
N GLY A 204 -0.64 -16.08 16.76
CA GLY A 204 -0.30 -16.22 15.35
C GLY A 204 1.03 -16.94 15.26
N SER A 205 1.09 -18.07 14.54
CA SER A 205 2.35 -18.61 14.04
C SER A 205 2.90 -17.66 12.97
N ALA A 206 3.43 -16.52 13.41
CA ALA A 206 4.06 -15.54 12.58
C ALA A 206 5.51 -15.97 12.35
N PRO A 207 5.92 -16.33 11.11
CA PRO A 207 7.34 -16.50 10.80
C PRO A 207 8.15 -15.21 11.00
N GLU A 208 7.49 -14.03 11.06
CA GLU A 208 8.10 -12.71 11.30
C GLU A 208 8.86 -12.59 12.64
N LEU A 209 8.48 -13.34 13.68
CA LEU A 209 9.16 -13.31 14.99
C LEU A 209 10.29 -14.33 15.05
N GLN A 210 10.10 -15.53 14.50
CA GLN A 210 11.15 -16.55 14.44
C GLN A 210 12.36 -16.07 13.61
N ASP A 211 12.13 -15.36 12.51
CA ASP A 211 13.22 -14.78 11.70
C ASP A 211 13.93 -13.60 12.37
N ALA A 212 13.25 -12.87 13.27
CA ALA A 212 13.83 -11.76 14.03
C ALA A 212 14.59 -12.24 15.27
N GLU A 213 14.08 -13.26 15.96
CA GLU A 213 14.75 -13.93 17.08
C GLU A 213 15.97 -14.74 16.61
N ALA A 214 15.88 -15.44 15.47
CA ALA A 214 17.03 -16.14 14.88
C ALA A 214 18.17 -15.19 14.49
N ARG A 215 17.87 -13.93 14.16
CA ARG A 215 18.86 -12.88 13.86
C ARG A 215 19.41 -12.16 15.10
N ARG A 216 18.84 -12.37 16.28
CA ARG A 216 19.25 -11.73 17.54
C ARG A 216 20.21 -12.56 18.38
N SER A 217 20.62 -13.76 17.94
CA SER A 217 21.63 -14.54 18.67
C SER A 217 23.02 -13.90 18.54
N PRO A 218 23.72 -13.56 19.64
CA PRO A 218 24.93 -12.75 19.59
C PRO A 218 26.18 -13.64 19.48
N SER A 219 26.93 -13.52 18.38
CA SER A 219 28.37 -13.77 18.42
C SER A 219 29.11 -12.88 17.42
N ARG A 220 29.62 -11.77 17.94
CA ARG A 220 30.99 -11.26 17.70
C ARG A 220 31.11 -9.91 18.39
N SER A 221 31.90 -9.89 19.46
CA SER A 221 32.50 -8.70 20.01
C SER A 221 33.23 -7.97 18.88
N VAL A 222 32.67 -6.85 18.44
CA VAL A 222 33.41 -5.88 17.63
C VAL A 222 34.20 -5.03 18.61
N ALA A 223 35.49 -5.30 18.70
CA ALA A 223 36.46 -4.45 19.36
C ALA A 223 36.38 -3.04 18.74
N VAL A 224 36.21 -2.04 19.58
CA VAL A 224 36.26 -0.63 19.19
C VAL A 224 37.74 -0.25 19.21
N ASP A 225 38.40 -0.32 18.06
CA ASP A 225 39.70 0.31 17.87
C ASP A 225 39.49 1.82 17.72
N HIS A 226 40.01 2.56 18.69
CA HIS A 226 40.18 4.00 18.62
C HIS A 226 41.35 4.32 17.70
N LEU A 227 41.13 5.20 16.72
CA LEU A 227 42.16 5.81 15.89
C LEU A 227 41.70 7.23 15.48
N PRO A 228 42.64 8.14 15.18
CA PRO A 228 43.21 9.10 16.14
C PRO A 228 42.56 10.49 16.11
#